data_AF-A0A7X7FKG3-F1
#
_entry.id   AF-A0A7X7FKG3-F1
#
_cell.length_a   1.000
_cell.length_b   1.000
_cell.length_c   1.000
_cell.angle_alpha   90.00
_cell.angle_beta   90.00
_cell.angle_gamma   90.00
#
_symmetry.space_group_name_H-M   'P 1'
#
loop_
_entity.id
_entity.type
_entity.pdbx_description
1 polymer ?
#
loop_
_entity_poly.entity_id
_entity_poly.type
_entity_poly.pdbx_seq_one_letter_code
_entity_poly.pdbx_strand_id
1 'polypeptide(L)'
;SSGISGSASNLILRYNCVYGNAAENYSGIADPTGTNGNISADPGLAGRQYGRWHIRPSSPCVDAGDDNVVDTGSVDLDGQARIQGLHVDIGADESDGMDPPTGPNAIVRVSPDGNDANDGASWALAKRTVQAGIDAVSVLGGDVWVQAATYPEQITLRHFVHVYGGFDGTELARDQRDFGSNMTVLDGQQGGSVVTAESAGHRICTIDGLTIRNGTGMVSESYRYGGGIYCSYSSPVITNSIIAGNSASSGGGIFCRSSSPMISNSTISGNTAAGGGGAIHCWWSCSPTITNNLITGNAGYKGAGLYFEFDSSAEITNTIIAFNSSGVLGEADTLTMRSNCVYGNLEYDYAGVDDPTGTNGNISADPLFVRQASPGLDGQWGTADDDYGDLRLLAGSPCIDAGDNTAVPADITDLDGDGDITEPIPFDLAGVPRFIDDLLTPDTGLGTPPIVDMGAYEYAPVTLQSSNPAAGRSLWRNRRNIIRLTFDADIAAPDAGAVMIQEMLAGGTYGDDLSAG
;
A
#
# COMPACT_ATOMS: atom_id res chain seq x y z
N SER A 1 3.61 -21.56 6.49
CA SER A 1 4.90 -20.93 6.86
C SER A 1 6.08 -21.88 6.70
N SER A 2 5.95 -23.19 6.86
CA SER A 2 7.01 -24.15 6.50
C SER A 2 6.71 -24.86 5.17
N GLY A 3 7.75 -25.27 4.44
CA GLY A 3 7.65 -26.07 3.23
C GLY A 3 7.26 -27.52 3.55
N ILE A 4 8.25 -28.40 3.66
CA ILE A 4 8.04 -29.82 4.02
C ILE A 4 8.40 -30.02 5.50
N SER A 5 7.42 -30.42 6.31
CA SER A 5 7.62 -30.78 7.72
C SER A 5 7.37 -32.27 7.94
N GLY A 6 8.27 -32.94 8.66
CA GLY A 6 8.13 -34.37 8.97
C GLY A 6 8.79 -34.78 10.28
N SER A 7 8.25 -35.81 10.92
CA SER A 7 8.86 -36.46 12.09
C SER A 7 9.37 -37.86 11.72
N ALA A 8 10.67 -37.97 11.43
CA ALA A 8 11.49 -39.20 11.32
C ALA A 8 11.60 -39.96 9.96
N SER A 9 12.54 -40.91 9.98
CA SER A 9 13.53 -41.38 8.98
C SER A 9 13.08 -42.06 7.66
N ASN A 10 11.82 -41.93 7.22
CA ASN A 10 11.31 -42.66 6.03
C ASN A 10 10.77 -41.78 4.89
N LEU A 11 10.92 -40.46 4.96
CA LEU A 11 10.52 -39.58 3.86
C LEU A 11 11.55 -39.71 2.72
N ILE A 12 11.09 -40.14 1.54
CA ILE A 12 11.92 -40.20 0.33
C ILE A 12 11.53 -39.02 -0.55
N LEU A 13 12.39 -38.01 -0.58
CA LEU A 13 12.25 -36.86 -1.47
C LEU A 13 13.18 -37.07 -2.67
N ARG A 14 12.63 -37.01 -3.88
CA ARG A 14 13.38 -37.02 -5.15
C ARG A 14 12.73 -36.03 -6.11
N TYR A 15 13.54 -35.29 -6.86
CA TYR A 15 13.07 -34.40 -7.93
C TYR A 15 12.02 -33.37 -7.46
N ASN A 16 12.27 -32.72 -6.32
CA ASN A 16 11.42 -31.65 -5.79
C ASN A 16 12.17 -30.31 -5.83
N CYS A 17 11.46 -29.21 -6.07
CA CYS A 17 11.96 -27.86 -5.86
C CYS A 17 11.27 -27.24 -4.65
N VAL A 18 11.99 -27.05 -3.54
CA VAL A 18 11.44 -26.45 -2.31
C VAL A 18 12.22 -25.18 -2.03
N TYR A 19 11.57 -24.03 -2.20
CA TYR A 19 12.22 -22.73 -2.13
C TYR A 19 11.30 -21.66 -1.54
N GLY A 20 11.88 -20.67 -0.85
CA GLY A 20 11.19 -19.44 -0.47
C GLY A 20 10.10 -19.58 0.61
N ASN A 21 10.10 -20.65 1.41
CA ASN A 21 9.13 -20.80 2.50
C ASN A 21 9.51 -19.90 3.69
N ALA A 22 8.54 -19.16 4.21
CA ALA A 22 8.77 -18.05 5.16
C ALA A 22 9.45 -18.44 6.49
N ALA A 23 9.16 -19.63 7.03
CA ALA A 23 9.81 -20.12 8.24
C ALA A 23 11.04 -20.98 7.89
N GLU A 24 10.83 -22.04 7.10
CA GLU A 24 11.88 -22.95 6.65
C GLU A 24 11.39 -23.80 5.48
N ASN A 25 12.29 -24.20 4.59
CA ASN A 25 11.98 -25.13 3.51
C ASN A 25 11.76 -26.57 4.03
N TYR A 26 12.52 -26.97 5.05
CA TYR A 26 12.50 -28.32 5.60
C TYR A 26 12.51 -28.27 7.13
N SER A 27 11.52 -28.89 7.77
CA SER A 27 11.38 -28.95 9.23
C SER A 27 11.38 -30.39 9.73
N GLY A 28 12.14 -30.68 10.78
CA GLY A 28 12.18 -32.01 11.41
C GLY A 28 12.81 -33.13 10.57
N ILE A 29 13.35 -32.80 9.39
CA ILE A 29 14.06 -33.71 8.48
C ILE A 29 15.39 -33.10 8.02
N ALA A 30 16.31 -33.94 7.53
CA ALA A 30 17.52 -33.44 6.89
C ALA A 30 17.19 -32.79 5.54
N ASP A 31 17.79 -31.64 5.26
CA ASP A 31 17.68 -30.94 3.99
C ASP A 31 18.22 -31.84 2.85
N PRO A 32 17.37 -32.29 1.90
CA PRO A 32 17.78 -33.16 0.81
C PRO A 32 18.35 -32.40 -0.41
N THR A 33 18.49 -31.07 -0.35
CA THR A 33 18.96 -30.24 -1.47
C THR A 33 20.26 -30.79 -2.08
N GLY A 34 20.29 -30.93 -3.40
CA GLY A 34 21.44 -31.48 -4.14
C GLY A 34 21.55 -33.00 -4.12
N THR A 35 20.64 -33.71 -3.43
CA THR A 35 20.56 -35.18 -3.44
C THR A 35 19.30 -35.64 -4.18
N ASN A 36 19.36 -36.76 -4.89
CA ASN A 36 18.23 -37.36 -5.62
C ASN A 36 17.43 -36.37 -6.49
N GLY A 37 18.09 -35.40 -7.13
CA GLY A 37 17.44 -34.39 -7.97
C GLY A 37 16.64 -33.32 -7.22
N ASN A 38 16.73 -33.21 -5.89
CA ASN A 38 16.07 -32.13 -5.15
C ASN A 38 16.83 -30.81 -5.30
N ILE A 39 16.08 -29.72 -5.50
CA ILE A 39 16.55 -28.37 -5.77
C ILE A 39 15.99 -27.41 -4.71
N SER A 40 16.79 -26.40 -4.35
CA SER A 40 16.38 -25.28 -3.50
C SER A 40 16.85 -23.98 -4.16
N ALA A 41 16.10 -23.56 -5.19
CA ALA A 41 16.32 -22.35 -5.97
C ALA A 41 14.96 -21.79 -6.42
N ASP A 42 14.89 -20.51 -6.77
CA ASP A 42 13.62 -19.91 -7.22
C ASP A 42 13.09 -20.69 -8.43
N PRO A 43 11.90 -21.30 -8.35
CA PRO A 43 11.31 -22.03 -9.48
C PRO A 43 10.93 -21.11 -10.64
N GLY A 44 11.05 -19.78 -10.52
CA GLY A 44 10.87 -18.86 -11.64
C GLY A 44 9.43 -18.85 -12.17
N LEU A 45 8.45 -19.04 -11.29
CA LEU A 45 7.03 -19.06 -11.66
C LEU A 45 6.56 -17.66 -12.12
N ALA A 46 5.93 -17.60 -13.28
CA ALA A 46 5.42 -16.38 -13.91
C ALA A 46 3.95 -16.11 -13.56
N GLY A 47 3.63 -14.86 -13.21
CA GLY A 47 2.24 -14.40 -13.04
C GLY A 47 1.49 -14.98 -11.84
N ARG A 48 2.22 -15.40 -10.79
CA ARG A 48 1.66 -15.99 -9.54
C ARG A 48 0.57 -15.12 -8.91
N GLN A 49 0.72 -13.79 -8.97
CA GLN A 49 -0.27 -12.85 -8.44
C GLN A 49 -1.63 -12.94 -9.15
N TYR A 50 -1.67 -13.43 -10.39
CA TYR A 50 -2.88 -13.65 -11.18
C TYR A 50 -3.27 -15.13 -11.26
N GLY A 51 -2.70 -15.99 -10.41
CA GLY A 51 -2.97 -17.43 -10.41
C GLY A 51 -2.39 -18.17 -11.62
N ARG A 52 -1.44 -17.55 -12.34
CA ARG A 52 -0.63 -18.23 -13.36
C ARG A 52 0.55 -18.89 -12.65
N TRP A 53 0.71 -20.19 -12.87
CA TRP A 53 1.73 -21.01 -12.20
C TRP A 53 2.73 -21.61 -13.19
N HIS A 54 2.84 -21.00 -14.36
CA HIS A 54 3.75 -21.42 -15.41
C HIS A 54 5.20 -21.18 -15.00
N ILE A 55 6.07 -22.12 -15.31
CA ILE A 55 7.51 -21.93 -15.11
C ILE A 55 8.13 -21.20 -16.31
N ARG A 56 9.08 -20.30 -16.04
CA ARG A 56 9.84 -19.65 -17.11
C ARG A 56 10.84 -20.63 -17.74
N PRO A 57 11.24 -20.43 -19.01
CA PRO A 57 12.28 -21.25 -19.66
C PRO A 57 13.63 -21.24 -18.93
N SER A 58 13.92 -20.18 -18.18
CA SER A 58 15.14 -20.07 -17.37
C SER A 58 15.04 -20.75 -16.00
N SER A 59 13.91 -21.40 -15.68
CA SER A 59 13.69 -22.01 -14.37
C SER A 59 14.64 -23.18 -14.14
N PRO A 60 15.17 -23.35 -12.90
CA PRO A 60 15.93 -24.54 -12.53
C PRO A 60 15.08 -25.82 -12.52
N CYS A 61 13.76 -25.71 -12.68
CA CYS A 61 12.83 -26.84 -12.71
C CYS A 61 12.64 -27.44 -14.11
N VAL A 62 13.12 -26.78 -15.17
CA VAL A 62 13.03 -27.25 -16.55
C VAL A 62 13.95 -28.45 -16.77
N ASP A 63 13.44 -29.50 -17.42
CA ASP A 63 14.06 -30.80 -17.69
C ASP A 63 14.69 -31.45 -16.44
N ALA A 64 14.15 -31.14 -15.26
CA ALA A 64 14.76 -31.50 -13.98
C ALA A 64 14.03 -32.61 -13.21
N GLY A 65 12.93 -33.15 -13.73
CA GLY A 65 12.09 -34.16 -13.09
C GLY A 65 12.46 -35.61 -13.43
N ASP A 66 11.59 -36.55 -13.02
CA ASP A 66 11.76 -38.00 -13.24
C ASP A 66 10.65 -38.57 -14.15
N ASP A 67 11.01 -38.89 -15.39
CA ASP A 67 10.08 -39.42 -16.39
C ASP A 67 9.39 -40.73 -15.94
N ASN A 68 10.01 -41.49 -15.02
CA ASN A 68 9.47 -42.77 -14.58
C ASN A 68 8.25 -42.65 -13.67
N VAL A 69 7.97 -41.45 -13.14
CA VAL A 69 6.79 -41.20 -12.31
C VAL A 69 5.67 -40.50 -13.09
N VAL A 70 5.86 -40.26 -14.39
CA VAL A 70 4.85 -39.65 -15.26
C VAL A 70 3.87 -40.71 -15.75
N ASP A 71 2.60 -40.57 -15.38
CA ASP A 71 1.55 -41.45 -15.87
C ASP A 71 1.39 -41.30 -17.40
N THR A 72 1.25 -42.43 -18.10
CA THR A 72 1.11 -42.42 -19.56
C THR A 72 -0.15 -41.66 -19.99
N GLY A 73 0.03 -40.65 -20.85
CA GLY A 73 -1.08 -39.81 -21.35
C GLY A 73 -1.53 -38.73 -20.36
N SER A 74 -0.80 -38.53 -19.26
CA SER A 74 -0.99 -37.36 -18.41
C SER A 74 -0.63 -36.08 -19.16
N VAL A 75 -1.35 -35.02 -18.81
CA VAL A 75 -1.15 -33.68 -19.35
C VAL A 75 -0.84 -32.69 -18.22
N ASP A 76 -0.12 -31.63 -18.56
CA ASP A 76 0.15 -30.51 -17.65
C ASP A 76 -1.08 -29.59 -17.47
N LEU A 77 -0.87 -28.48 -16.78
CA LEU A 77 -1.89 -27.46 -16.50
C LEU A 77 -2.50 -26.83 -17.78
N ASP A 78 -1.76 -26.84 -18.89
CA ASP A 78 -2.19 -26.32 -20.19
C ASP A 78 -2.82 -27.40 -21.09
N GLY A 79 -2.89 -28.64 -20.61
CA GLY A 79 -3.39 -29.78 -21.38
C GLY A 79 -2.38 -30.32 -22.40
N GLN A 80 -1.11 -29.95 -22.29
CA GLN A 80 -0.02 -30.44 -23.12
C GLN A 80 0.61 -31.68 -22.48
N ALA A 81 1.35 -32.49 -23.24
CA ALA A 81 1.91 -33.73 -22.69
C ALA A 81 2.97 -33.43 -21.62
N ARG A 82 2.97 -34.18 -20.50
CA ARG A 82 3.91 -34.01 -19.37
C ARG A 82 5.40 -34.23 -19.69
N ILE A 83 5.79 -34.55 -20.92
CA ILE A 83 7.20 -34.64 -21.32
C ILE A 83 7.29 -33.98 -22.69
N GLN A 84 7.74 -32.73 -22.72
CA GLN A 84 7.92 -31.96 -23.96
C GLN A 84 9.40 -31.78 -24.34
N GLY A 85 10.27 -31.70 -23.33
CA GLY A 85 11.70 -31.55 -23.47
C GLY A 85 12.46 -32.88 -23.45
N LEU A 86 13.62 -32.86 -22.80
CA LEU A 86 14.43 -34.04 -22.53
C LEU A 86 13.86 -34.87 -21.38
N HIS A 87 13.30 -34.21 -20.37
CA HIS A 87 12.69 -34.80 -19.19
C HIS A 87 11.42 -34.03 -18.80
N VAL A 88 10.58 -34.62 -17.95
CA VAL A 88 9.47 -33.91 -17.29
C VAL A 88 10.00 -32.76 -16.43
N ASP A 89 9.28 -31.65 -16.38
CA ASP A 89 9.61 -30.52 -15.53
C ASP A 89 9.14 -30.73 -14.09
N ILE A 90 9.89 -30.22 -13.11
CA ILE A 90 9.46 -30.24 -11.71
C ILE A 90 8.32 -29.24 -11.53
N GLY A 91 7.10 -29.75 -11.37
CA GLY A 91 5.91 -28.93 -11.14
C GLY A 91 4.69 -29.45 -11.90
N ALA A 92 3.62 -28.66 -11.91
CA ALA A 92 2.38 -28.98 -12.60
C ALA A 92 2.33 -28.51 -14.06
N ASP A 93 3.36 -27.78 -14.50
CA ASP A 93 3.48 -27.16 -15.81
C ASP A 93 4.75 -27.66 -16.52
N GLU A 94 4.74 -27.71 -17.85
CA GLU A 94 5.93 -27.95 -18.69
C GLU A 94 6.27 -26.66 -19.43
N SER A 95 7.54 -26.29 -19.46
CA SER A 95 8.02 -25.15 -20.23
C SER A 95 8.01 -25.48 -21.72
N ASP A 96 7.32 -24.64 -22.49
CA ASP A 96 7.33 -24.68 -23.96
C ASP A 96 8.52 -23.91 -24.57
N GLY A 97 9.44 -23.42 -23.72
CA GLY A 97 10.58 -22.60 -24.11
C GLY A 97 10.25 -21.13 -24.37
N MET A 98 9.01 -20.68 -24.13
CA MET A 98 8.58 -19.28 -24.20
C MET A 98 8.33 -18.70 -22.82
N ASP A 99 8.57 -17.40 -22.65
CA ASP A 99 8.22 -16.71 -21.41
C ASP A 99 6.68 -16.61 -21.26
N PRO A 100 6.10 -17.10 -20.15
CA PRO A 100 4.65 -17.04 -19.96
C PRO A 100 4.19 -15.59 -19.72
N PRO A 101 2.94 -15.24 -20.08
CA PRO A 101 2.37 -13.94 -19.74
C PRO A 101 2.38 -13.70 -18.21
N THR A 102 2.92 -12.58 -17.77
CA THR A 102 3.00 -12.20 -16.35
C THR A 102 1.88 -11.26 -15.90
N GLY A 103 1.17 -10.65 -16.86
CA GLY A 103 0.10 -9.70 -16.62
C GLY A 103 -1.26 -10.33 -16.27
N PRO A 104 -2.28 -9.50 -16.02
CA PRO A 104 -3.61 -9.95 -15.64
C PRO A 104 -4.25 -10.85 -16.70
N ASN A 105 -5.05 -11.84 -16.27
CA ASN A 105 -5.85 -12.66 -17.19
C ASN A 105 -6.98 -11.84 -17.86
N ALA A 106 -7.49 -10.83 -17.17
CA ALA A 106 -8.48 -9.89 -17.69
C ALA A 106 -8.32 -8.51 -17.04
N ILE A 107 -8.69 -7.47 -17.78
CA ILE A 107 -8.78 -6.09 -17.26
C ILE A 107 -10.21 -5.62 -17.45
N VAL A 108 -10.90 -5.35 -16.34
CA VAL A 108 -12.29 -4.88 -16.31
C VAL A 108 -12.35 -3.45 -15.81
N ARG A 109 -13.03 -2.59 -16.57
CA ARG A 109 -13.24 -1.17 -16.23
C ARG A 109 -14.57 -0.96 -15.55
N VAL A 110 -14.57 -0.11 -14.54
CA VAL A 110 -15.74 0.31 -13.75
C VAL A 110 -15.88 1.82 -13.87
N SER A 111 -17.09 2.28 -14.17
CA SER A 111 -17.44 3.69 -14.33
C SER A 111 -18.79 3.98 -13.67
N PRO A 112 -19.00 5.15 -13.04
CA PRO A 112 -20.31 5.52 -12.50
C PRO A 112 -21.42 5.54 -13.58
N ASP A 113 -21.05 5.79 -14.85
CA ASP A 113 -21.97 5.82 -16.00
C ASP A 113 -22.08 4.46 -16.71
N GLY A 114 -21.40 3.42 -16.19
CA GLY A 114 -21.38 2.08 -16.77
C GLY A 114 -22.68 1.29 -16.60
N ASN A 115 -22.63 0.01 -16.99
CA ASN A 115 -23.73 -0.95 -16.82
C ASN A 115 -23.17 -2.33 -16.45
N ASP A 116 -23.67 -2.96 -15.39
CA ASP A 116 -23.14 -4.26 -14.92
C ASP A 116 -23.40 -5.42 -15.90
N ALA A 117 -24.32 -5.22 -16.85
CA ALA A 117 -24.53 -6.13 -17.97
C ALA A 117 -23.42 -6.06 -19.04
N ASN A 118 -22.59 -5.00 -19.04
CA ASN A 118 -21.44 -4.91 -19.92
C ASN A 118 -20.32 -5.87 -19.46
N ASP A 119 -19.39 -6.16 -20.36
CA ASP A 119 -18.25 -7.04 -20.08
C ASP A 119 -17.09 -6.34 -19.34
N GLY A 120 -17.00 -5.01 -19.40
CA GLY A 120 -15.92 -4.24 -18.78
C GLY A 120 -14.66 -4.13 -19.63
N ALA A 121 -14.64 -4.65 -20.86
CA ALA A 121 -13.42 -4.76 -21.67
C ALA A 121 -12.85 -3.41 -22.14
N SER A 122 -13.65 -2.34 -22.10
CA SER A 122 -13.25 -0.96 -22.42
C SER A 122 -14.04 0.04 -21.58
N TRP A 123 -13.62 1.30 -21.52
CA TRP A 123 -14.36 2.34 -20.78
C TRP A 123 -15.79 2.54 -21.31
N ALA A 124 -16.00 2.41 -22.63
CA ALA A 124 -17.34 2.47 -23.24
C ALA A 124 -18.23 1.27 -22.87
N LEU A 125 -17.64 0.15 -22.48
CA LEU A 125 -18.31 -1.06 -22.02
C LEU A 125 -18.05 -1.28 -20.52
N ALA A 126 -17.80 -0.23 -19.75
CA ALA A 126 -17.51 -0.36 -18.33
C ALA A 126 -18.70 -0.97 -17.57
N LYS A 127 -18.37 -1.74 -16.54
CA LYS A 127 -19.27 -2.12 -15.45
C LYS A 127 -19.69 -0.87 -14.69
N ARG A 128 -20.83 -0.90 -14.00
CA ARG A 128 -21.29 0.24 -13.20
C ARG A 128 -20.76 0.17 -11.76
N THR A 129 -20.72 -1.03 -11.21
CA THR A 129 -20.38 -1.29 -9.82
C THR A 129 -19.02 -1.95 -9.69
N VAL A 130 -18.32 -1.64 -8.60
CA VAL A 130 -17.00 -2.21 -8.32
C VAL A 130 -17.11 -3.70 -8.06
N GLN A 131 -18.15 -4.15 -7.34
CA GLN A 131 -18.36 -5.58 -7.11
C GLN A 131 -18.59 -6.35 -8.42
N ALA A 132 -19.36 -5.82 -9.37
CA ALA A 132 -19.55 -6.47 -10.67
C ALA A 132 -18.26 -6.51 -11.50
N GLY A 133 -17.34 -5.57 -11.29
CA GLY A 133 -15.99 -5.62 -11.83
C GLY A 133 -15.17 -6.77 -11.25
N ILE A 134 -15.16 -6.89 -9.92
CA ILE A 134 -14.48 -7.97 -9.19
C ILE A 134 -15.00 -9.34 -9.62
N ASP A 135 -16.32 -9.52 -9.64
CA ASP A 135 -16.94 -10.80 -10.00
C ASP A 135 -16.61 -11.20 -11.44
N ALA A 136 -16.46 -10.24 -12.36
CA ALA A 136 -16.13 -10.50 -13.76
C ALA A 136 -14.70 -11.02 -13.97
N VAL A 137 -13.73 -10.62 -13.14
CA VAL A 137 -12.34 -11.11 -13.24
C VAL A 137 -12.05 -12.30 -12.33
N SER A 138 -12.87 -12.55 -11.31
CA SER A 138 -12.58 -13.53 -10.24
C SER A 138 -12.39 -15.00 -10.68
N VAL A 139 -12.85 -15.39 -11.88
CA VAL A 139 -12.71 -16.77 -12.38
C VAL A 139 -11.27 -17.06 -12.79
N LEU A 140 -10.60 -16.08 -13.41
CA LEU A 140 -9.25 -16.22 -13.94
C LEU A 140 -8.24 -15.37 -13.16
N GLY A 141 -8.70 -14.48 -12.27
CA GLY A 141 -7.89 -13.39 -11.73
C GLY A 141 -7.75 -12.24 -12.72
N GLY A 142 -7.38 -11.06 -12.23
CA GLY A 142 -7.18 -9.90 -13.08
C GLY A 142 -7.34 -8.56 -12.37
N ASP A 143 -7.33 -7.51 -13.18
CA ASP A 143 -7.37 -6.13 -12.73
C ASP A 143 -8.78 -5.56 -12.87
N VAL A 144 -9.20 -4.80 -11.86
CA VAL A 144 -10.39 -3.94 -11.90
C VAL A 144 -9.94 -2.50 -11.84
N TRP A 145 -10.09 -1.77 -12.95
CA TRP A 145 -9.75 -0.35 -13.05
C TRP A 145 -11.00 0.50 -12.79
N VAL A 146 -10.96 1.32 -11.75
CA VAL A 146 -12.12 2.05 -11.26
C VAL A 146 -11.97 3.54 -11.52
N GLN A 147 -12.84 4.07 -12.39
CA GLN A 147 -12.89 5.50 -12.69
C GLN A 147 -13.19 6.33 -11.44
N ALA A 148 -12.59 7.50 -11.32
CA ALA A 148 -12.80 8.46 -10.26
C ALA A 148 -14.28 8.84 -10.14
N ALA A 149 -14.86 8.45 -9.00
CA ALA A 149 -16.22 8.75 -8.58
C ALA A 149 -16.38 8.31 -7.12
N THR A 150 -17.56 8.57 -6.56
CA THR A 150 -17.98 7.94 -5.31
C THR A 150 -18.91 6.77 -5.61
N TYR A 151 -18.50 5.58 -5.20
CA TYR A 151 -19.24 4.33 -5.33
C TYR A 151 -19.84 3.97 -3.97
N PRO A 152 -21.16 4.08 -3.80
CA PRO A 152 -21.85 3.68 -2.57
C PRO A 152 -21.98 2.16 -2.50
N GLU A 153 -20.88 1.49 -2.15
CA GLU A 153 -20.76 0.04 -2.20
C GLU A 153 -19.97 -0.50 -1.00
N GLN A 154 -20.34 -1.71 -0.58
CA GLN A 154 -19.50 -2.57 0.24
C GLN A 154 -19.07 -3.75 -0.65
N ILE A 155 -17.77 -3.96 -0.79
CA ILE A 155 -17.21 -4.94 -1.72
C ILE A 155 -16.57 -6.12 -0.98
N THR A 156 -16.53 -7.27 -1.64
CA THR A 156 -15.83 -8.46 -1.18
C THR A 156 -14.72 -8.81 -2.18
N LEU A 157 -13.48 -8.78 -1.71
CA LEU A 157 -12.32 -9.19 -2.50
C LEU A 157 -12.35 -10.69 -2.80
N ARG A 158 -11.79 -11.05 -3.96
CA ARG A 158 -11.67 -12.43 -4.45
C ARG A 158 -10.20 -12.77 -4.70
N HIS A 159 -9.90 -14.06 -4.78
CA HIS A 159 -8.55 -14.55 -5.11
C HIS A 159 -8.09 -13.99 -6.44
N PHE A 160 -6.82 -13.58 -6.52
CA PHE A 160 -6.18 -13.12 -7.76
C PHE A 160 -6.84 -11.87 -8.37
N VAL A 161 -7.63 -11.12 -7.58
CA VAL A 161 -8.28 -9.88 -8.03
C VAL A 161 -7.60 -8.66 -7.42
N HIS A 162 -7.24 -7.72 -8.28
CA HIS A 162 -6.55 -6.49 -7.92
C HIS A 162 -7.41 -5.29 -8.32
N VAL A 163 -7.78 -4.45 -7.35
CA VAL A 163 -8.65 -3.29 -7.57
C VAL A 163 -7.82 -2.02 -7.49
N TYR A 164 -7.89 -1.23 -8.56
CA TYR A 164 -7.10 -0.02 -8.75
C TYR A 164 -8.01 1.20 -8.93
N GLY A 165 -7.84 2.23 -8.10
CA GLY A 165 -8.41 3.56 -8.30
C GLY A 165 -7.44 4.52 -9.00
N GLY A 166 -7.89 5.74 -9.27
CA GLY A 166 -7.05 6.79 -9.89
C GLY A 166 -7.26 7.01 -11.38
N PHE A 167 -8.28 6.43 -11.99
CA PHE A 167 -8.53 6.56 -13.43
C PHE A 167 -9.51 7.70 -13.74
N ASP A 168 -9.24 8.51 -14.75
CA ASP A 168 -10.17 9.50 -15.33
C ASP A 168 -11.19 8.83 -16.27
N GLY A 169 -10.96 7.59 -16.69
CA GLY A 169 -11.85 6.82 -17.55
C GLY A 169 -11.49 6.91 -19.03
N THR A 170 -10.23 7.23 -19.33
CA THR A 170 -9.72 7.34 -20.70
C THR A 170 -8.42 6.56 -20.93
N GLU A 171 -7.85 6.02 -19.86
CA GLU A 171 -6.55 5.37 -19.83
C GLU A 171 -6.55 4.03 -20.58
N LEU A 172 -5.43 3.74 -21.23
CA LEU A 172 -5.17 2.49 -21.94
C LEU A 172 -4.21 1.57 -21.18
N ALA A 173 -3.49 2.11 -20.19
CA ALA A 173 -2.51 1.39 -19.38
C ALA A 173 -2.65 1.80 -17.89
N ARG A 174 -2.13 0.96 -16.98
CA ARG A 174 -2.32 1.13 -15.52
C ARG A 174 -1.47 2.27 -14.95
N ASP A 175 -0.26 2.45 -15.46
CA ASP A 175 0.70 3.52 -15.17
C ASP A 175 0.17 4.94 -15.51
N GLN A 176 -0.86 5.05 -16.34
CA GLN A 176 -1.48 6.34 -16.70
C GLN A 176 -2.38 6.93 -15.60
N ARG A 177 -2.70 6.15 -14.55
CA ARG A 177 -3.56 6.58 -13.45
C ARG A 177 -2.92 7.68 -12.61
N ASP A 178 -3.74 8.55 -12.04
CA ASP A 178 -3.33 9.55 -11.05
C ASP A 178 -4.29 9.49 -9.86
N PHE A 179 -3.98 8.65 -8.87
CA PHE A 179 -4.82 8.50 -7.68
C PHE A 179 -4.82 9.75 -6.78
N GLY A 180 -3.89 10.68 -6.97
CA GLY A 180 -3.88 11.97 -6.28
C GLY A 180 -4.89 12.96 -6.84
N SER A 181 -5.13 12.96 -8.16
CA SER A 181 -6.07 13.88 -8.83
C SER A 181 -7.43 13.24 -9.12
N ASN A 182 -7.44 11.95 -9.42
CA ASN A 182 -8.62 11.19 -9.85
C ASN A 182 -9.11 10.30 -8.69
N MET A 183 -9.60 10.94 -7.63
CA MET A 183 -9.97 10.25 -6.40
C MET A 183 -11.13 9.26 -6.64
N THR A 184 -10.87 7.98 -6.40
CA THR A 184 -11.86 6.91 -6.40
C THR A 184 -12.28 6.61 -4.96
N VAL A 185 -13.57 6.77 -4.64
CA VAL A 185 -14.09 6.59 -3.28
C VAL A 185 -15.02 5.38 -3.22
N LEU A 186 -14.71 4.41 -2.36
CA LEU A 186 -15.66 3.41 -1.86
C LEU A 186 -16.29 3.95 -0.57
N ASP A 187 -17.61 4.14 -0.60
CA ASP A 187 -18.37 4.70 0.52
C ASP A 187 -19.31 3.63 1.09
N GLY A 188 -19.05 3.18 2.32
CA GLY A 188 -19.82 2.14 3.00
C GLY A 188 -21.24 2.56 3.37
N GLN A 189 -21.60 3.85 3.23
CA GLN A 189 -22.91 4.40 3.57
C GLN A 189 -23.37 4.11 5.01
N GLN A 190 -22.42 4.14 5.95
CA GLN A 190 -22.61 3.77 7.35
C GLN A 190 -23.06 2.30 7.56
N GLY A 191 -22.81 1.42 6.60
CA GLY A 191 -23.11 0.00 6.66
C GLY A 191 -21.87 -0.87 6.51
N GLY A 192 -21.81 -1.96 7.30
CA GLY A 192 -20.84 -3.05 7.15
C GLY A 192 -19.37 -2.62 7.06
N SER A 193 -18.51 -3.55 6.69
CA SER A 193 -17.15 -3.22 6.25
C SER A 193 -17.21 -2.73 4.80
N VAL A 194 -16.53 -1.64 4.48
CA VAL A 194 -16.48 -1.15 3.09
C VAL A 194 -15.79 -2.17 2.17
N VAL A 195 -14.71 -2.80 2.66
CA VAL A 195 -14.01 -3.88 1.98
C VAL A 195 -13.93 -5.10 2.89
N THR A 196 -14.38 -6.25 2.39
CA THR A 196 -14.27 -7.55 3.06
C THR A 196 -13.30 -8.45 2.31
N ALA A 197 -12.30 -8.97 3.03
CA ALA A 197 -11.36 -9.98 2.53
C ALA A 197 -11.42 -11.20 3.45
N GLU A 198 -12.24 -12.19 3.09
CA GLU A 198 -12.41 -13.42 3.87
C GLU A 198 -11.87 -14.62 3.11
N SER A 199 -10.92 -15.33 3.72
CA SER A 199 -10.24 -16.48 3.13
C SER A 199 -9.68 -16.18 1.73
N ALA A 200 -9.28 -14.93 1.46
CA ALA A 200 -8.92 -14.46 0.12
C ALA A 200 -7.45 -14.77 -0.28
N GLY A 201 -6.74 -15.53 0.55
CA GLY A 201 -5.35 -15.94 0.34
C GLY A 201 -4.33 -14.92 0.85
N HIS A 202 -3.05 -15.18 0.59
CA HIS A 202 -1.93 -14.38 1.10
C HIS A 202 -1.24 -13.59 -0.01
N ARG A 203 -1.41 -12.27 -0.01
CA ARG A 203 -0.83 -11.29 -0.94
C ARG A 203 -1.15 -11.56 -2.43
N ILE A 204 -2.35 -12.07 -2.68
CA ILE A 204 -2.88 -12.38 -4.02
C ILE A 204 -4.13 -11.57 -4.37
N CYS A 205 -4.47 -10.57 -3.58
CA CYS A 205 -5.49 -9.59 -3.91
C CYS A 205 -5.05 -8.22 -3.42
N THR A 206 -5.51 -7.17 -4.09
CA THR A 206 -5.00 -5.81 -3.86
C THR A 206 -6.12 -4.78 -3.83
N ILE A 207 -5.94 -3.79 -2.94
CA ILE A 207 -6.58 -2.48 -2.97
C ILE A 207 -5.47 -1.44 -3.18
N ASP A 208 -5.57 -0.66 -4.24
CA ASP A 208 -4.55 0.33 -4.60
C ASP A 208 -5.18 1.62 -5.15
N GLY A 209 -4.88 2.77 -4.53
CA GLY A 209 -5.34 4.07 -5.05
C GLY A 209 -6.80 4.40 -4.73
N LEU A 210 -7.38 3.81 -3.67
CA LEU A 210 -8.77 4.04 -3.27
C LEU A 210 -8.88 4.82 -1.96
N THR A 211 -9.92 5.63 -1.86
CA THR A 211 -10.42 6.16 -0.59
C THR A 211 -11.53 5.26 -0.06
N ILE A 212 -11.41 4.80 1.19
CA ILE A 212 -12.31 3.85 1.85
C ILE A 212 -12.87 4.53 3.09
N ARG A 213 -14.18 4.79 3.09
CA ARG A 213 -14.82 5.57 4.17
C ARG A 213 -16.23 5.14 4.52
N ASN A 214 -16.70 5.65 5.66
CA ASN A 214 -18.06 5.51 6.15
C ASN A 214 -18.51 4.04 6.32
N GLY A 215 -17.60 3.11 6.59
CA GLY A 215 -17.97 1.77 7.02
C GLY A 215 -18.24 1.69 8.53
N THR A 216 -19.10 0.77 8.95
CA THR A 216 -19.45 0.53 10.36
C THR A 216 -19.07 -0.86 10.90
N GLY A 217 -18.36 -1.65 10.09
CA GLY A 217 -17.78 -2.94 10.43
C GLY A 217 -18.70 -4.13 10.15
N MET A 218 -18.09 -5.26 9.83
CA MET A 218 -18.73 -6.55 9.60
C MET A 218 -19.31 -7.07 10.92
N VAL A 219 -20.60 -7.41 10.92
CA VAL A 219 -21.26 -7.94 12.10
C VAL A 219 -20.86 -9.40 12.29
N SER A 220 -20.23 -9.71 13.42
CA SER A 220 -19.97 -11.07 13.87
C SER A 220 -20.38 -11.18 15.35
N GLU A 221 -21.37 -12.03 15.61
CA GLU A 221 -22.04 -12.15 16.89
C GLU A 221 -22.56 -10.79 17.42
N SER A 222 -21.99 -10.29 18.52
CA SER A 222 -22.38 -9.03 19.18
C SER A 222 -21.47 -7.86 18.85
N TYR A 223 -20.46 -8.06 17.99
CA TYR A 223 -19.43 -7.08 17.70
C TYR A 223 -19.36 -6.75 16.20
N ARG A 224 -18.79 -5.58 15.91
CA ARG A 224 -18.50 -5.13 14.55
C ARG A 224 -16.99 -5.03 14.35
N TYR A 225 -16.49 -5.59 13.27
CA TYR A 225 -15.05 -5.66 13.02
C TYR A 225 -14.70 -5.01 11.68
N GLY A 226 -13.63 -4.23 11.64
CA GLY A 226 -13.04 -3.71 10.39
C GLY A 226 -13.96 -2.72 9.69
N GLY A 227 -14.10 -1.50 10.21
CA GLY A 227 -15.00 -0.50 9.65
C GLY A 227 -14.71 -0.23 8.17
N GLY A 228 -13.47 0.15 7.86
CA GLY A 228 -13.02 0.30 6.47
C GLY A 228 -12.78 -1.06 5.82
N ILE A 229 -11.85 -1.83 6.38
CA ILE A 229 -11.40 -3.11 5.82
C ILE A 229 -11.45 -4.21 6.88
N TYR A 230 -12.10 -5.32 6.55
CA TYR A 230 -12.13 -6.53 7.37
C TYR A 230 -11.36 -7.65 6.69
N CYS A 231 -10.27 -8.11 7.32
CA CYS A 231 -9.44 -9.23 6.88
C CYS A 231 -9.62 -10.41 7.83
N SER A 232 -10.03 -11.57 7.31
CA SER A 232 -10.18 -12.80 8.09
C SER A 232 -9.63 -13.97 7.29
N TYR A 233 -8.58 -14.62 7.82
CA TYR A 233 -7.82 -15.64 7.10
C TYR A 233 -7.36 -15.19 5.71
N SER A 234 -7.04 -13.90 5.56
CA SER A 234 -6.74 -13.24 4.29
C SER A 234 -5.72 -12.15 4.48
N SER A 235 -4.69 -12.10 3.64
CA SER A 235 -3.60 -11.13 3.76
C SER A 235 -3.49 -10.28 2.49
N PRO A 236 -4.45 -9.39 2.20
CA PRO A 236 -4.41 -8.55 1.01
C PRO A 236 -3.21 -7.59 1.01
N VAL A 237 -2.88 -7.08 -0.17
CA VAL A 237 -2.01 -5.91 -0.32
C VAL A 237 -2.88 -4.66 -0.33
N ILE A 238 -2.59 -3.72 0.56
CA ILE A 238 -3.30 -2.44 0.68
C ILE A 238 -2.25 -1.35 0.49
N THR A 239 -2.34 -0.60 -0.60
CA THR A 239 -1.33 0.41 -0.92
C THR A 239 -1.92 1.68 -1.50
N ASN A 240 -1.20 2.80 -1.42
CA ASN A 240 -1.59 4.08 -2.02
C ASN A 240 -3.03 4.50 -1.68
N SER A 241 -3.52 4.16 -0.49
CA SER A 241 -4.95 4.26 -0.15
C SER A 241 -5.19 5.20 1.02
N ILE A 242 -6.39 5.76 1.07
CA ILE A 242 -6.86 6.60 2.17
C ILE A 242 -7.98 5.84 2.88
N ILE A 243 -7.78 5.46 4.14
CA ILE A 243 -8.77 4.75 4.95
C ILE A 243 -9.21 5.71 6.05
N ALA A 244 -10.41 6.29 5.89
CA ALA A 244 -10.81 7.42 6.71
C ALA A 244 -12.27 7.43 7.13
N GLY A 245 -12.55 7.96 8.32
CA GLY A 245 -13.94 8.14 8.80
C GLY A 245 -14.71 6.84 8.96
N ASN A 246 -14.04 5.72 9.23
CA ASN A 246 -14.68 4.43 9.45
C ASN A 246 -14.86 4.14 10.95
N SER A 247 -15.88 3.37 11.30
CA SER A 247 -16.17 3.00 12.68
C SER A 247 -16.39 1.49 12.87
N ALA A 248 -16.01 0.94 14.02
CA ALA A 248 -16.28 -0.45 14.38
C ALA A 248 -16.26 -0.65 15.90
N SER A 249 -16.56 -1.87 16.37
CA SER A 249 -16.21 -2.28 17.74
C SER A 249 -14.70 -2.46 17.87
N SER A 250 -14.05 -3.07 16.88
CA SER A 250 -12.59 -3.20 16.83
C SER A 250 -12.06 -3.07 15.40
N GLY A 251 -10.90 -2.44 15.23
CA GLY A 251 -10.35 -2.14 13.91
C GLY A 251 -11.23 -1.14 13.16
N GLY A 252 -11.29 0.11 13.61
CA GLY A 252 -12.12 1.15 12.97
C GLY A 252 -11.76 1.31 11.49
N GLY A 253 -10.48 1.48 11.20
CA GLY A 253 -9.95 1.47 9.84
C GLY A 253 -9.82 0.04 9.29
N ILE A 254 -8.94 -0.75 9.89
CA ILE A 254 -8.61 -2.11 9.44
C ILE A 254 -8.67 -3.08 10.63
N PHE A 255 -9.34 -4.20 10.45
CA PHE A 255 -9.30 -5.33 11.37
C PHE A 255 -8.69 -6.55 10.69
N CYS A 256 -7.74 -7.20 11.36
CA CYS A 256 -7.09 -8.42 10.89
C CYS A 256 -7.34 -9.54 11.87
N ARG A 257 -7.88 -10.66 11.39
CA ARG A 257 -7.99 -11.92 12.13
C ARG A 257 -7.18 -13.01 11.45
N SER A 258 -6.14 -13.52 12.12
CA SER A 258 -5.24 -14.54 11.55
C SER A 258 -4.82 -14.20 10.12
N SER A 259 -4.41 -12.95 9.96
CA SER A 259 -4.22 -12.27 8.68
C SER A 259 -2.98 -11.38 8.78
N SER A 260 -2.15 -11.37 7.73
CA SER A 260 -0.87 -10.68 7.68
C SER A 260 -0.77 -9.76 6.46
N PRO A 261 -1.71 -8.78 6.30
CA PRO A 261 -1.70 -7.91 5.13
C PRO A 261 -0.41 -7.11 5.03
N MET A 262 -0.09 -6.72 3.80
CA MET A 262 0.91 -5.68 3.55
C MET A 262 0.18 -4.35 3.41
N ILE A 263 0.54 -3.37 4.24
CA ILE A 263 -0.07 -2.05 4.25
C ILE A 263 1.04 -1.05 4.00
N SER A 264 0.93 -0.30 2.89
CA SER A 264 2.00 0.63 2.49
C SER A 264 1.52 1.92 1.86
N ASN A 265 2.32 2.98 1.98
CA ASN A 265 2.07 4.26 1.32
C ASN A 265 0.62 4.77 1.48
N SER A 266 0.05 4.56 2.66
CA SER A 266 -1.37 4.81 2.90
C SER A 266 -1.57 5.75 4.08
N THR A 267 -2.65 6.51 4.01
CA THR A 267 -3.11 7.32 5.15
C THR A 267 -4.28 6.61 5.82
N ILE A 268 -4.20 6.43 7.14
CA ILE A 268 -5.27 5.88 7.96
C ILE A 268 -5.65 6.94 9.01
N SER A 269 -6.78 7.62 8.80
CA SER A 269 -7.11 8.80 9.61
C SER A 269 -8.58 8.92 10.02
N GLY A 270 -8.81 9.47 11.21
CA GLY A 270 -10.18 9.72 11.69
C GLY A 270 -11.05 8.47 11.84
N ASN A 271 -10.46 7.30 12.04
CA ASN A 271 -11.21 6.06 12.25
C ASN A 271 -11.45 5.82 13.74
N THR A 272 -12.60 5.24 14.10
CA THR A 272 -13.04 5.08 15.50
C THR A 272 -13.38 3.64 15.84
N ALA A 273 -12.77 3.10 16.90
CA ALA A 273 -13.11 1.79 17.46
C ALA A 273 -13.60 1.93 18.92
N ALA A 274 -14.72 1.29 19.27
CA ALA A 274 -15.20 1.30 20.65
C ALA A 274 -14.28 0.52 21.63
N GLY A 275 -13.59 -0.51 21.14
CA GLY A 275 -12.70 -1.39 21.90
C GLY A 275 -11.22 -1.09 21.68
N GLY A 276 -10.68 -1.34 20.49
CA GLY A 276 -9.26 -1.11 20.22
C GLY A 276 -8.92 -1.12 18.73
N GLY A 277 -7.73 -0.60 18.41
CA GLY A 277 -7.27 -0.39 17.04
C GLY A 277 -8.20 0.54 16.27
N GLY A 278 -8.21 1.83 16.64
CA GLY A 278 -8.96 2.85 15.89
C GLY A 278 -8.58 2.82 14.41
N ALA A 279 -7.27 2.82 14.14
CA ALA A 279 -6.69 2.63 12.82
C ALA A 279 -6.57 1.14 12.47
N ILE A 280 -5.67 0.38 13.12
CA ILE A 280 -5.43 -1.04 12.81
C ILE A 280 -5.52 -1.89 14.08
N HIS A 281 -6.32 -2.96 14.02
CA HIS A 281 -6.34 -4.01 15.03
C HIS A 281 -5.93 -5.36 14.45
N CYS A 282 -4.91 -5.97 15.04
CA CYS A 282 -4.44 -7.31 14.72
C CYS A 282 -4.83 -8.28 15.84
N TRP A 283 -5.72 -9.21 15.51
CA TRP A 283 -6.30 -10.17 16.41
C TRP A 283 -5.91 -11.59 15.99
N TRP A 284 -5.20 -12.30 16.88
CA TRP A 284 -4.92 -13.73 16.75
C TRP A 284 -3.95 -14.12 15.61
N SER A 285 -2.68 -14.32 15.95
CA SER A 285 -1.64 -14.83 15.04
C SER A 285 -1.52 -14.03 13.74
N CYS A 286 -1.50 -12.70 13.86
CA CYS A 286 -1.25 -11.79 12.76
C CYS A 286 0.24 -11.44 12.67
N SER A 287 0.72 -11.12 11.46
CA SER A 287 2.08 -10.61 11.23
C SER A 287 2.11 -9.66 10.03
N PRO A 288 1.35 -8.53 10.06
CA PRO A 288 1.36 -7.57 8.96
C PRO A 288 2.72 -6.87 8.80
N THR A 289 2.95 -6.39 7.59
CA THR A 289 4.02 -5.42 7.29
C THR A 289 3.37 -4.05 7.11
N ILE A 290 3.81 -3.06 7.89
CA ILE A 290 3.26 -1.70 7.90
C ILE A 290 4.41 -0.74 7.57
N THR A 291 4.43 -0.22 6.34
CA THR A 291 5.58 0.58 5.85
C THR A 291 5.16 1.87 5.15
N ASN A 292 5.86 2.98 5.38
CA ASN A 292 5.59 4.26 4.72
C ASN A 292 4.13 4.72 4.89
N ASN A 293 3.55 4.50 6.08
CA ASN A 293 2.16 4.88 6.33
C ASN A 293 2.08 6.12 7.22
N LEU A 294 0.97 6.82 7.12
CA LEU A 294 0.59 7.85 8.07
C LEU A 294 -0.67 7.43 8.82
N ILE A 295 -0.58 7.34 10.15
CA ILE A 295 -1.67 6.91 11.04
C ILE A 295 -1.97 8.04 12.02
N THR A 296 -3.08 8.77 11.82
CA THR A 296 -3.36 9.98 12.60
C THR A 296 -4.83 10.27 12.90
N GLY A 297 -5.13 10.90 14.04
CA GLY A 297 -6.49 11.30 14.40
C GLY A 297 -7.45 10.14 14.63
N ASN A 298 -6.94 8.92 14.83
CA ASN A 298 -7.78 7.74 15.09
C ASN A 298 -8.12 7.65 16.58
N ALA A 299 -9.31 7.13 16.87
CA ALA A 299 -9.83 6.99 18.22
C ALA A 299 -10.10 5.52 18.57
N GLY A 300 -9.70 5.12 19.77
CA GLY A 300 -9.86 3.76 20.29
C GLY A 300 -9.57 3.70 21.78
N TYR A 301 -10.26 2.80 22.50
CA TYR A 301 -10.02 2.60 23.93
C TYR A 301 -8.68 1.90 24.22
N LYS A 302 -8.11 1.22 23.23
CA LYS A 302 -6.81 0.53 23.28
C LYS A 302 -6.07 0.66 21.95
N GLY A 303 -4.80 1.09 21.97
CA GLY A 303 -3.94 1.18 20.79
C GLY A 303 -4.64 1.83 19.59
N ALA A 304 -5.10 3.08 19.75
CA ALA A 304 -5.94 3.71 18.74
C ALA A 304 -5.23 3.86 17.38
N GLY A 305 -3.91 4.05 17.38
CA GLY A 305 -3.09 3.90 16.18
C GLY A 305 -3.01 2.42 15.79
N LEU A 306 -2.30 1.63 16.60
CA LEU A 306 -2.06 0.20 16.34
C LEU A 306 -2.33 -0.63 17.59
N TYR A 307 -3.07 -1.72 17.43
CA TYR A 307 -3.31 -2.68 18.51
C TYR A 307 -3.00 -4.12 18.08
N PHE A 308 -2.15 -4.81 18.84
CA PHE A 308 -1.74 -6.19 18.60
C PHE A 308 -2.03 -7.07 19.83
N GLU A 309 -2.77 -8.16 19.65
CA GLU A 309 -3.07 -9.12 20.72
C GLU A 309 -3.17 -10.57 20.22
N PHE A 310 -3.11 -11.52 21.16
CA PHE A 310 -3.15 -12.97 20.92
C PHE A 310 -2.08 -13.45 19.93
N ASP A 311 -0.81 -13.41 20.35
CA ASP A 311 0.34 -13.91 19.57
C ASP A 311 0.48 -13.22 18.20
N SER A 312 0.23 -11.90 18.17
CA SER A 312 0.33 -11.09 16.95
C SER A 312 1.60 -10.26 16.97
N SER A 313 2.38 -10.33 15.89
CA SER A 313 3.60 -9.55 15.66
C SER A 313 3.38 -8.55 14.53
N ALA A 314 4.36 -7.68 14.28
CA ALA A 314 4.41 -6.87 13.06
C ALA A 314 5.83 -6.37 12.77
N GLU A 315 6.08 -6.05 11.50
CA GLU A 315 7.17 -5.17 11.11
C GLU A 315 6.58 -3.79 10.78
N ILE A 316 7.06 -2.76 11.48
CA ILE A 316 6.59 -1.38 11.33
C ILE A 316 7.80 -0.52 11.00
N THR A 317 7.79 0.10 9.82
CA THR A 317 8.92 0.90 9.33
C THR A 317 8.47 2.17 8.65
N ASN A 318 9.28 3.25 8.72
CA ASN A 318 9.04 4.50 7.99
C ASN A 318 7.62 5.04 8.20
N THR A 319 7.01 4.77 9.34
CA THR A 319 5.60 5.06 9.57
C THR A 319 5.49 6.17 10.61
N ILE A 320 4.62 7.14 10.33
CA ILE A 320 4.26 8.18 11.30
C ILE A 320 2.96 7.77 12.00
N ILE A 321 2.98 7.70 13.33
CA ILE A 321 1.83 7.38 14.19
C ILE A 321 1.66 8.53 15.17
N ALA A 322 0.79 9.48 14.84
CA ALA A 322 0.69 10.73 15.59
C ALA A 322 -0.73 11.21 15.82
N PHE A 323 -0.97 11.88 16.95
CA PHE A 323 -2.24 12.54 17.26
C PHE A 323 -3.46 11.59 17.28
N ASN A 324 -3.26 10.32 17.62
CA ASN A 324 -4.35 9.38 17.89
C ASN A 324 -4.76 9.48 19.37
N SER A 325 -5.91 8.92 19.76
CA SER A 325 -6.29 8.88 21.19
C SER A 325 -5.33 8.03 22.04
N SER A 326 -4.63 7.09 21.40
CA SER A 326 -3.47 6.34 21.92
C SER A 326 -2.66 5.80 20.74
N GLY A 327 -1.36 5.59 20.92
CA GLY A 327 -0.43 5.21 19.86
C GLY A 327 -0.44 3.70 19.60
N VAL A 328 0.63 3.02 19.99
CA VAL A 328 0.82 1.58 19.79
C VAL A 328 0.62 0.82 21.09
N LEU A 329 -0.21 -0.22 21.04
CA LEU A 329 -0.35 -1.20 22.11
C LEU A 329 -0.06 -2.62 21.58
N GLY A 330 0.87 -3.33 22.21
CA GLY A 330 1.11 -4.75 21.99
C GLY A 330 0.90 -5.55 23.27
N GLU A 331 0.10 -6.62 23.24
CA GLU A 331 -0.17 -7.46 24.42
C GLU A 331 0.57 -8.81 24.43
N ALA A 332 1.19 -9.25 23.31
CA ALA A 332 2.15 -10.37 23.25
C ALA A 332 2.84 -10.46 21.85
N ASP A 333 4.07 -11.00 21.81
CA ASP A 333 5.02 -11.15 20.70
C ASP A 333 5.74 -9.87 20.18
N THR A 334 6.88 -10.07 19.50
CA THR A 334 7.87 -9.05 19.17
C THR A 334 7.41 -8.13 18.02
N LEU A 335 7.18 -6.86 18.32
CA LEU A 335 7.08 -5.82 17.29
C LEU A 335 8.50 -5.43 16.85
N THR A 336 8.76 -5.46 15.54
CA THR A 336 10.01 -4.93 14.98
C THR A 336 9.73 -3.52 14.48
N MET A 337 10.34 -2.53 15.12
CA MET A 337 10.14 -1.11 14.82
C MET A 337 11.47 -0.45 14.45
N ARG A 338 11.51 0.20 13.29
CA ARG A 338 12.66 0.98 12.81
C ARG A 338 12.20 2.21 12.06
N SER A 339 12.93 3.32 12.18
CA SER A 339 12.68 4.55 11.43
C SER A 339 11.22 5.01 11.47
N ASN A 340 10.56 4.92 12.63
CA ASN A 340 9.19 5.40 12.81
C ASN A 340 9.17 6.70 13.60
N CYS A 341 8.16 7.54 13.35
CA CYS A 341 7.84 8.68 14.20
C CYS A 341 6.56 8.39 14.98
N VAL A 342 6.65 8.24 16.30
CA VAL A 342 5.47 8.07 17.16
C VAL A 342 5.42 9.23 18.15
N TYR A 343 4.41 10.08 18.00
CA TYR A 343 4.39 11.37 18.70
C TYR A 343 2.98 11.88 18.99
N GLY A 344 2.80 12.45 20.17
CA GLY A 344 1.63 13.28 20.48
C GLY A 344 0.33 12.49 20.48
N ASN A 345 0.39 11.17 20.69
CA ASN A 345 -0.81 10.38 20.93
C ASN A 345 -1.31 10.65 22.37
N LEU A 346 -2.61 10.87 22.53
CA LEU A 346 -3.19 11.52 23.72
C LEU A 346 -2.93 10.75 25.02
N GLU A 347 -3.19 9.45 25.06
CA GLU A 347 -3.04 8.63 26.28
C GLU A 347 -1.61 8.12 26.46
N TYR A 348 -1.00 7.59 25.39
CA TYR A 348 0.37 7.08 25.34
C TYR A 348 0.83 6.95 23.89
N ASP A 349 2.13 7.07 23.64
CA ASP A 349 2.74 6.70 22.36
C ASP A 349 2.97 5.19 22.27
N TYR A 350 3.42 4.56 23.37
CA TYR A 350 3.64 3.12 23.47
C TYR A 350 3.09 2.56 24.78
N ALA A 351 2.42 1.42 24.72
CA ALA A 351 2.01 0.62 25.86
C ALA A 351 2.14 -0.88 25.57
N GLY A 352 2.46 -1.67 26.59
CA GLY A 352 2.64 -3.13 26.46
C GLY A 352 3.85 -3.56 25.61
N VAL A 353 4.60 -2.61 25.06
CA VAL A 353 5.87 -2.80 24.34
C VAL A 353 6.93 -1.88 24.91
N ASP A 354 8.20 -2.26 24.74
CA ASP A 354 9.32 -1.38 25.06
C ASP A 354 9.30 -0.17 24.13
N ASP A 355 9.50 1.03 24.67
CA ASP A 355 9.60 2.26 23.90
C ASP A 355 10.89 2.24 23.06
N PRO A 356 10.79 2.18 21.72
CA PRO A 356 11.95 2.11 20.84
C PRO A 356 12.57 3.49 20.55
N THR A 357 12.04 4.59 21.10
CA THR A 357 12.49 5.95 20.80
C THR A 357 13.99 6.11 21.02
N GLY A 358 14.68 6.65 20.00
CA GLY A 358 16.14 6.82 19.99
C GLY A 358 16.93 5.55 19.62
N THR A 359 16.26 4.45 19.29
CA THR A 359 16.87 3.21 18.81
C THR A 359 16.40 2.88 17.40
N ASN A 360 17.26 2.29 16.57
CA ASN A 360 16.94 1.88 15.19
C ASN A 360 16.23 2.96 14.35
N GLY A 361 16.61 4.23 14.51
CA GLY A 361 16.01 5.36 13.78
C GLY A 361 14.62 5.80 14.25
N ASN A 362 14.04 5.18 15.29
CA ASN A 362 12.73 5.60 15.79
C ASN A 362 12.84 6.93 16.56
N ILE A 363 11.91 7.84 16.30
CA ILE A 363 11.87 9.19 16.86
C ILE A 363 10.51 9.49 17.51
N SER A 364 10.51 10.45 18.44
CA SER A 364 9.30 11.03 19.02
C SER A 364 9.43 12.56 19.00
N ALA A 365 8.93 13.16 17.92
CA ALA A 365 8.92 14.61 17.71
C ALA A 365 7.76 14.98 16.77
N ASP A 366 7.28 16.22 16.87
CA ASP A 366 6.15 16.69 16.05
C ASP A 366 6.47 16.54 14.56
N PRO A 367 5.67 15.76 13.79
CA PRO A 367 5.91 15.59 12.36
C PRO A 367 5.61 16.85 11.52
N LEU A 368 5.04 17.91 12.11
CA LEU A 368 4.79 19.20 11.45
C LEU A 368 3.97 19.08 10.15
N PHE A 369 2.74 18.57 10.26
CA PHE A 369 1.84 18.52 9.10
C PHE A 369 1.37 19.92 8.67
N VAL A 370 1.15 20.14 7.37
CA VAL A 370 0.55 21.37 6.82
C VAL A 370 -0.78 21.67 7.53
N ARG A 371 -1.61 20.64 7.71
CA ARG A 371 -2.88 20.74 8.44
C ARG A 371 -3.32 19.36 8.93
N GLN A 372 -3.48 19.23 10.25
CA GLN A 372 -3.97 18.00 10.87
C GLN A 372 -5.40 17.66 10.47
N ALA A 373 -5.75 16.38 10.57
CA ALA A 373 -7.13 15.91 10.41
C ALA A 373 -7.99 16.40 11.59
N SER A 374 -9.23 16.81 11.32
CA SER A 374 -10.21 17.30 12.28
C SER A 374 -11.62 16.75 11.98
N PRO A 375 -12.36 16.24 12.99
CA PRO A 375 -13.75 15.79 12.84
C PRO A 375 -14.75 16.97 12.74
N GLY A 376 -14.31 18.12 12.24
CA GLY A 376 -15.17 19.31 12.15
C GLY A 376 -15.57 19.94 13.49
N LEU A 377 -16.65 20.73 13.45
CA LEU A 377 -17.19 21.51 14.56
C LEU A 377 -18.00 20.67 15.54
N ASP A 378 -18.60 19.57 15.09
CA ASP A 378 -19.41 18.70 15.93
C ASP A 378 -18.59 17.67 16.71
N GLY A 379 -17.32 17.51 16.36
CA GLY A 379 -16.39 16.59 17.01
C GLY A 379 -16.65 15.12 16.67
N GLN A 380 -17.42 14.83 15.61
CA GLN A 380 -17.81 13.48 15.21
C GLN A 380 -17.32 13.18 13.79
N TRP A 381 -16.46 12.18 13.65
CA TRP A 381 -16.10 11.64 12.33
C TRP A 381 -17.31 11.01 11.63
N GLY A 382 -17.35 11.10 10.31
CA GLY A 382 -18.42 10.57 9.46
C GLY A 382 -19.52 11.59 9.15
N THR A 383 -19.27 12.87 9.38
CA THR A 383 -20.21 13.98 9.15
C THR A 383 -19.73 14.87 8.00
N ALA A 384 -20.55 15.87 7.63
CA ALA A 384 -20.29 16.68 6.44
C ALA A 384 -19.17 17.71 6.63
N ASP A 385 -18.77 17.99 7.87
CA ASP A 385 -17.71 18.92 8.25
C ASP A 385 -16.38 18.24 8.59
N ASP A 386 -16.28 16.92 8.36
CA ASP A 386 -15.03 16.18 8.40
C ASP A 386 -13.95 16.82 7.50
N ASP A 387 -12.78 17.02 8.08
CA ASP A 387 -11.59 17.49 7.40
C ASP A 387 -10.46 16.48 7.63
N TYR A 388 -10.17 15.64 6.64
CA TYR A 388 -9.10 14.64 6.76
C TYR A 388 -7.68 15.24 6.64
N GLY A 389 -7.56 16.56 6.57
CA GLY A 389 -6.30 17.30 6.66
C GLY A 389 -5.56 17.48 5.35
N ASP A 390 -4.44 18.18 5.42
CA ASP A 390 -3.35 18.16 4.44
C ASP A 390 -2.11 17.67 5.17
N LEU A 391 -1.85 16.38 5.03
CA LEU A 391 -0.94 15.66 5.92
C LEU A 391 0.48 15.58 5.38
N ARG A 392 0.80 16.38 4.37
CA ARG A 392 2.17 16.57 3.89
C ARG A 392 3.01 17.23 4.99
N LEU A 393 4.30 16.91 5.00
CA LEU A 393 5.27 17.47 5.94
C LEU A 393 5.55 18.94 5.61
N LEU A 394 5.79 19.76 6.63
CA LEU A 394 6.32 21.11 6.49
C LEU A 394 7.85 21.10 6.62
N ALA A 395 8.48 22.15 6.06
CA ALA A 395 9.91 22.39 6.21
C ALA A 395 10.34 22.34 7.68
N GLY A 396 11.43 21.64 7.97
CA GLY A 396 11.96 21.45 9.31
C GLY A 396 11.27 20.34 10.12
N SER A 397 10.39 19.55 9.49
CA SER A 397 9.88 18.32 10.11
C SER A 397 11.02 17.35 10.42
N PRO A 398 11.03 16.72 11.60
CA PRO A 398 12.02 15.69 11.95
C PRO A 398 11.81 14.37 11.17
N CYS A 399 10.73 14.28 10.39
CA CYS A 399 10.42 13.12 9.56
C CYS A 399 11.05 13.23 8.15
N ILE A 400 11.61 14.38 7.79
CA ILE A 400 12.28 14.61 6.51
C ILE A 400 13.67 13.99 6.52
N ASP A 401 14.04 13.29 5.45
CA ASP A 401 15.33 12.59 5.25
C ASP A 401 15.70 11.66 6.43
N ALA A 402 14.68 11.04 7.05
CA ALA A 402 14.81 10.30 8.30
C ALA A 402 14.42 8.81 8.20
N GLY A 403 13.85 8.38 7.07
CA GLY A 403 13.41 7.02 6.84
C GLY A 403 14.52 6.03 6.47
N ASP A 404 14.14 4.79 6.21
CA ASP A 404 15.00 3.69 5.78
C ASP A 404 14.69 3.32 4.32
N ASN A 405 15.63 3.62 3.42
CA ASN A 405 15.49 3.38 1.98
C ASN A 405 15.30 1.89 1.65
N THR A 406 15.85 0.99 2.48
CA THR A 406 15.75 -0.46 2.26
C THR A 406 14.38 -1.03 2.62
N ALA A 407 13.57 -0.25 3.34
CA ALA A 407 12.23 -0.65 3.73
C ALA A 407 11.18 -0.36 2.65
N VAL A 408 11.46 0.59 1.75
CA VAL A 408 10.51 1.04 0.75
C VAL A 408 10.08 -0.16 -0.10
N PRO A 409 8.77 -0.50 -0.16
CA PRO A 409 8.31 -1.66 -0.90
C PRO A 409 8.66 -1.58 -2.38
N ALA A 410 8.87 -2.73 -3.02
CA ALA A 410 9.10 -2.79 -4.45
C ALA A 410 7.86 -2.35 -5.25
N ASP A 411 8.08 -1.78 -6.44
CA ASP A 411 7.06 -1.41 -7.41
C ASP A 411 6.55 -2.63 -8.18
N ILE A 412 5.91 -3.53 -7.45
CA ILE A 412 5.34 -4.76 -8.03
C ILE A 412 4.24 -4.50 -9.08
N THR A 413 3.85 -3.24 -9.29
CA THR A 413 2.80 -2.82 -10.22
C THR A 413 3.31 -2.01 -11.42
N ASP A 414 4.60 -1.72 -11.53
CA ASP A 414 5.16 -0.91 -12.62
C ASP A 414 4.41 0.43 -12.73
N LEU A 415 4.46 1.21 -11.65
CA LEU A 415 3.67 2.41 -11.43
C LEU A 415 4.13 3.57 -12.33
N ASP A 416 5.39 3.61 -12.74
CA ASP A 416 5.93 4.62 -13.65
C ASP A 416 6.07 4.14 -15.11
N GLY A 417 5.84 2.84 -15.36
CA GLY A 417 5.77 2.26 -16.71
C GLY A 417 7.13 1.98 -17.35
N ASP A 418 8.20 1.91 -16.56
CA ASP A 418 9.55 1.64 -17.04
C ASP A 418 9.86 0.13 -17.20
N GLY A 419 9.01 -0.73 -16.62
CA GLY A 419 9.09 -2.19 -16.68
C GLY A 419 9.98 -2.83 -15.60
N ASP A 420 10.59 -2.07 -14.69
CA ASP A 420 11.30 -2.56 -13.53
C ASP A 420 10.36 -2.68 -12.33
N ILE A 421 9.89 -3.91 -12.07
CA ILE A 421 9.02 -4.17 -10.90
C ILE A 421 9.78 -4.50 -9.61
N THR A 422 11.10 -4.38 -9.64
CA THR A 422 11.99 -4.76 -8.53
C THR A 422 12.56 -3.55 -7.79
N GLU A 423 12.52 -2.38 -8.40
CA GLU A 423 12.88 -1.13 -7.75
C GLU A 423 11.84 -0.71 -6.70
N PRO A 424 12.18 0.21 -5.78
CA PRO A 424 11.21 0.72 -4.81
C PRO A 424 10.08 1.52 -5.48
N ILE A 425 8.90 1.59 -4.84
CA ILE A 425 7.78 2.38 -5.34
C ILE A 425 8.20 3.80 -5.74
N PRO A 426 7.90 4.25 -6.97
CA PRO A 426 8.49 5.48 -7.52
C PRO A 426 7.88 6.75 -6.94
N PHE A 427 6.64 6.69 -6.44
CA PHE A 427 5.89 7.85 -5.98
C PHE A 427 5.31 7.68 -4.57
N ASP A 428 5.11 8.83 -3.91
CA ASP A 428 4.36 8.96 -2.68
C ASP A 428 2.84 9.03 -2.90
N LEU A 429 2.07 9.15 -1.82
CA LEU A 429 0.61 9.23 -1.91
C LEU A 429 0.11 10.51 -2.62
N ALA A 430 0.92 11.55 -2.72
CA ALA A 430 0.62 12.78 -3.45
C ALA A 430 1.09 12.76 -4.91
N GLY A 431 1.71 11.67 -5.38
CA GLY A 431 2.27 11.53 -6.72
C GLY A 431 3.63 12.24 -6.90
N VAL A 432 4.32 12.54 -5.79
CA VAL A 432 5.66 13.11 -5.75
C VAL A 432 6.69 11.96 -5.75
N PRO A 433 7.85 12.08 -6.44
CA PRO A 433 8.90 11.06 -6.37
C PRO A 433 9.24 10.65 -4.94
N ARG A 434 9.40 9.35 -4.70
CA ARG A 434 9.59 8.78 -3.36
C ARG A 434 10.95 9.10 -2.72
N PHE A 435 11.92 9.55 -3.50
CA PHE A 435 13.23 9.92 -2.98
C PHE A 435 13.55 11.35 -3.44
N ILE A 436 13.30 12.32 -2.58
CA ILE A 436 13.63 13.73 -2.79
C ILE A 436 14.48 14.20 -1.63
N ASP A 437 15.69 14.65 -1.95
CA ASP A 437 16.62 15.21 -0.99
C ASP A 437 16.23 16.66 -0.65
N ASP A 438 15.98 16.95 0.62
CA ASP A 438 15.97 18.33 1.14
C ASP A 438 17.37 18.71 1.62
N LEU A 439 18.15 19.35 0.73
CA LEU A 439 19.53 19.76 0.99
C LEU A 439 19.74 20.64 2.25
N LEU A 440 18.67 21.17 2.85
CA LEU A 440 18.71 21.94 4.10
C LEU A 440 18.48 21.10 5.36
N THR A 441 17.96 19.88 5.20
CA THR A 441 17.71 18.92 6.26
C THR A 441 18.83 17.88 6.29
N PRO A 442 19.42 17.55 7.45
CA PRO A 442 20.42 16.50 7.52
C PRO A 442 19.83 15.12 7.27
N ASP A 443 20.49 14.32 6.42
CA ASP A 443 20.23 12.89 6.26
C ASP A 443 20.43 12.14 7.59
N THR A 444 19.33 11.84 8.29
CA THR A 444 19.36 11.10 9.57
C THR A 444 18.91 9.65 9.43
N GLY A 445 18.31 9.30 8.29
CA GLY A 445 17.82 7.97 7.98
C GLY A 445 18.89 6.96 7.56
N LEU A 446 18.43 5.82 7.06
CA LEU A 446 19.25 4.68 6.67
C LEU A 446 19.21 4.47 5.15
N GLY A 447 20.37 4.47 4.51
CA GLY A 447 20.48 4.27 3.08
C GLY A 447 21.55 5.15 2.45
N THR A 448 21.56 5.19 1.12
CA THR A 448 22.33 6.17 0.36
C THR A 448 21.41 7.33 -0.02
N PRO A 449 21.76 8.59 0.28
CA PRO A 449 20.96 9.74 -0.12
C PRO A 449 20.66 9.77 -1.64
N PRO A 450 19.49 10.27 -2.07
CA PRO A 450 18.38 10.83 -1.27
C PRO A 450 17.79 9.83 -0.27
N ILE A 451 17.52 10.28 0.96
CA ILE A 451 16.89 9.46 2.00
C ILE A 451 15.37 9.64 1.91
N VAL A 452 14.62 8.55 2.09
CA VAL A 452 13.16 8.59 2.09
C VAL A 452 12.64 9.28 3.35
N ASP A 453 11.57 10.06 3.23
CA ASP A 453 10.87 10.59 4.40
C ASP A 453 10.08 9.50 5.14
N MET A 454 9.86 9.72 6.44
CA MET A 454 8.90 8.88 7.16
C MET A 454 7.47 9.25 6.74
N GLY A 455 6.62 8.24 6.59
CA GLY A 455 5.19 8.39 6.35
C GLY A 455 4.77 8.18 4.90
N ALA A 456 3.55 8.60 4.58
CA ALA A 456 2.95 8.40 3.26
C ALA A 456 3.36 9.46 2.23
N TYR A 457 4.03 10.54 2.64
CA TYR A 457 4.34 11.70 1.81
C TYR A 457 5.82 12.05 1.88
N GLU A 458 6.40 12.41 0.75
CA GLU A 458 7.70 13.07 0.67
C GLU A 458 7.52 14.59 0.76
N TYR A 459 8.44 15.24 1.44
CA TYR A 459 8.60 16.67 1.43
C TYR A 459 9.28 17.11 0.14
N ALA A 460 8.52 17.76 -0.73
CA ALA A 460 9.07 18.44 -1.89
C ALA A 460 9.17 19.95 -1.60
N PRO A 461 10.38 20.52 -1.41
CA PRO A 461 10.53 21.96 -1.32
C PRO A 461 10.05 22.60 -2.63
N VAL A 462 9.23 23.65 -2.52
CA VAL A 462 8.75 24.39 -3.70
C VAL A 462 9.94 25.08 -4.37
N THR A 463 10.47 24.48 -5.44
CA THR A 463 11.48 25.13 -6.27
C THR A 463 10.79 26.09 -7.24
N LEU A 464 10.92 27.39 -6.98
CA LEU A 464 10.67 28.41 -7.99
C LEU A 464 11.76 28.31 -9.07
N GLN A 465 11.58 27.45 -10.06
CA GLN A 465 12.38 27.58 -11.28
C GLN A 465 11.96 28.87 -11.99
N SER A 466 12.85 29.87 -11.99
CA SER A 466 12.73 31.00 -12.90
C SER A 466 12.68 30.47 -14.33
N SER A 467 11.53 30.57 -14.98
CA SER A 467 11.44 30.24 -16.41
C SER A 467 12.23 31.30 -17.18
N ASN A 468 13.28 30.85 -17.86
CA ASN A 468 13.98 31.65 -18.86
C ASN A 468 12.98 32.02 -19.98
N PRO A 469 12.71 33.30 -20.30
CA PRO A 469 11.65 33.68 -21.24
C PRO A 469 11.90 33.27 -22.71
N ALA A 470 13.04 32.62 -23.02
CA ALA A 470 13.48 32.39 -24.39
C ALA A 470 13.18 30.98 -24.96
N ALA A 471 12.63 30.05 -24.18
CA ALA A 471 12.27 28.72 -24.68
C ALA A 471 10.75 28.50 -24.56
N GLY A 472 10.04 28.76 -25.65
CA GLY A 472 8.62 28.43 -25.77
C GLY A 472 8.40 26.92 -25.67
N ARG A 473 8.10 26.46 -24.44
CA ARG A 473 7.46 25.22 -23.97
C ARG A 473 8.23 24.65 -22.78
N SER A 474 7.81 25.04 -21.59
CA SER A 474 8.06 24.32 -20.33
C SER A 474 6.74 24.27 -19.56
N LEU A 475 6.05 23.14 -19.69
CA LEU A 475 4.87 22.81 -18.89
C LEU A 475 5.34 22.11 -17.63
N TRP A 476 5.50 22.87 -16.55
CA TRP A 476 5.47 22.31 -15.20
C TRP A 476 4.08 22.57 -14.63
N ARG A 477 3.26 21.53 -14.57
CA ARG A 477 2.00 21.54 -13.80
C ARG A 477 2.31 21.05 -12.40
N ASN A 478 2.47 21.96 -11.45
CA ASN A 478 2.46 21.63 -10.03
C ASN A 478 1.00 21.35 -9.63
N ARG A 479 0.64 20.07 -9.43
CA ARG A 479 -0.76 19.58 -9.43
C ARG A 479 -1.58 19.87 -8.15
N ARG A 480 -1.13 20.69 -7.18
CA ARG A 480 -2.03 21.19 -6.10
C ARG A 480 -1.77 22.59 -5.54
N ASN A 481 -0.78 23.35 -5.98
CA ASN A 481 -0.57 24.72 -5.49
C ASN A 481 -1.33 25.75 -6.34
N ILE A 482 -2.66 25.74 -6.30
CA ILE A 482 -3.40 26.99 -6.53
C ILE A 482 -3.39 27.72 -5.19
N ILE A 483 -2.35 28.54 -4.97
CA ILE A 483 -2.50 29.67 -4.06
C ILE A 483 -3.51 30.59 -4.77
N ARG A 484 -4.79 30.48 -4.39
CA ARG A 484 -5.80 31.46 -4.77
C ARG A 484 -5.45 32.74 -4.00
N LEU A 485 -4.62 33.60 -4.60
CA LEU A 485 -4.51 34.98 -4.17
C LEU A 485 -5.82 35.67 -4.55
N THR A 486 -6.81 35.61 -3.65
CA THR A 486 -8.02 36.44 -3.73
C THR A 486 -7.59 37.87 -3.43
N PHE A 487 -7.50 38.71 -4.45
CA PHE A 487 -7.37 40.16 -4.27
C PHE A 487 -8.78 40.73 -4.11
N ASP A 488 -9.12 41.17 -2.90
CA ASP A 488 -10.29 42.00 -2.68
C ASP A 488 -10.01 43.44 -3.16
N ALA A 489 -10.93 43.93 -4.00
CA ALA A 489 -11.19 45.32 -4.37
C ALA A 489 -10.20 46.07 -5.28
N ASP A 490 -10.73 46.44 -6.46
CA ASP A 490 -10.57 47.71 -7.17
C ASP A 490 -9.42 48.63 -6.73
N ILE A 491 -8.22 48.44 -7.30
CA ILE A 491 -7.25 49.52 -7.47
C ILE A 491 -6.77 49.51 -8.92
N ALA A 492 -7.29 50.45 -9.70
CA ALA A 492 -6.65 50.87 -10.93
C ALA A 492 -5.31 51.55 -10.58
N ALA A 493 -4.20 51.00 -11.04
CA ALA A 493 -2.91 51.69 -11.01
C ALA A 493 -2.32 51.74 -12.42
N PRO A 494 -2.02 52.95 -12.95
CA PRO A 494 -1.21 53.13 -14.13
C PRO A 494 0.27 52.95 -13.77
N ASP A 495 1.07 52.66 -14.80
CA ASP A 495 2.52 52.64 -14.83
C ASP A 495 3.24 51.41 -14.23
N ALA A 496 4.06 50.82 -15.10
CA ALA A 496 4.90 49.67 -14.84
C ALA A 496 6.06 50.04 -13.90
N GLY A 497 6.07 49.46 -12.70
CA GLY A 497 7.21 49.52 -11.79
C GLY A 497 6.82 49.14 -10.36
N ALA A 498 7.45 48.06 -9.87
CA ALA A 498 7.46 47.59 -8.48
C ALA A 498 6.18 46.94 -7.92
N VAL A 499 6.15 45.60 -7.95
CA VAL A 499 5.44 44.79 -6.95
C VAL A 499 6.50 44.29 -5.96
N MET A 500 6.51 44.83 -4.74
CA MET A 500 7.31 44.33 -3.63
C MET A 500 6.49 43.28 -2.89
N ILE A 501 6.97 42.03 -2.84
CA ILE A 501 6.44 40.99 -1.95
C ILE A 501 7.15 41.19 -0.61
N GLN A 502 6.40 41.58 0.42
CA GLN A 502 6.92 41.77 1.78
C GLN A 502 6.55 40.53 2.61
N GLU A 503 7.47 39.57 2.74
CA GLU A 503 7.34 38.46 3.69
C GLU A 503 7.73 38.91 5.10
N MET A 504 6.88 38.54 6.06
CA MET A 504 7.13 38.70 7.48
C MET A 504 8.03 37.58 7.99
N LEU A 505 9.32 37.89 8.22
CA LEU A 505 10.14 37.20 9.21
C LEU A 505 10.84 38.25 10.09
N ALA A 506 10.79 37.99 11.40
CA ALA A 506 11.24 38.86 12.46
C ALA A 506 12.77 39.01 12.51
N GLY A 507 13.24 40.21 12.89
CA GLY A 507 14.51 40.40 13.59
C GLY A 507 15.79 40.17 12.78
N GLY A 508 16.18 41.17 11.98
CA GLY A 508 17.53 41.22 11.41
C GLY A 508 17.77 42.57 10.74
N THR A 509 18.69 43.37 11.28
CA THR A 509 19.16 44.61 10.64
C THR A 509 19.92 44.26 9.36
N TYR A 510 19.40 44.68 8.20
CA TYR A 510 20.18 44.72 6.96
C TYR A 510 20.62 46.15 6.67
N GLY A 511 21.94 46.30 6.53
CA GLY A 511 22.56 47.50 5.99
C GLY A 511 22.34 47.58 4.48
N ASP A 512 22.25 48.81 4.00
CA ASP A 512 22.25 49.18 2.59
C ASP A 512 23.49 48.60 1.89
N ASP A 513 23.29 47.92 0.75
CA ASP A 513 23.93 48.26 -0.53
C ASP A 513 23.58 47.19 -1.59
N LEU A 514 22.63 47.50 -2.48
CA LEU A 514 22.53 46.89 -3.80
C LEU A 514 22.33 48.00 -4.83
N SER A 515 23.45 48.47 -5.36
CA SER A 515 23.51 49.24 -6.59
C SER A 515 23.25 48.34 -7.81
N ALA A 516 22.62 48.95 -8.81
CA ALA A 516 21.98 48.37 -9.98
C ALA A 516 22.88 47.53 -10.90
N GLY A 517 22.24 46.58 -11.60
CA GLY A 517 22.74 45.85 -12.76
C GLY A 517 21.65 44.99 -13.37
#